data_AF-A0A833M6D1-F1
#
_entry.id   AF-A0A833M6D1-F1
#
_cell.length_a   1.000
_cell.length_b   1.000
_cell.length_c   1.000
_cell.angle_alpha   90.00
_cell.angle_beta   90.00
_cell.angle_gamma   90.00
#
_symmetry.space_group_name_H-M   'P 1'
#
loop_
_entity.id
_entity.type
_entity.pdbx_description
1 polymer ?
#
loop_
_entity_poly.entity_id
_entity_poly.type
_entity_poly.pdbx_seq_one_letter_code
_entity_poly.pdbx_strand_id
1 'polypeptide(L)'
;MSKSTTSEIPRRFHDAVVKWRQTFLPDYDFLLDNWERYFPRDPKFRLCTYRECGMPCSIECGDERGRDKYQRARDMRPEAAQHLAGAIRAQASTEFGSIQQHQLTLARAQDEEEQAMVLRMMAEELRHGYQMLSLLVDDDWKPITGQSSDQMIEEILSMKTGSHVLGAFNVDFESFVDNIVFCALIDRVGKYQLAMQKVSAYAPMAESMPQMLREEAFHLATGVVPLRRWVVKAAQGSPMITMEVIQKHLNKWVPRALEMFGDERGGGTNVKYGLKPMKNSEAQEQYWREIEKVVRDLNLRYLRARLPQLDAGRAEATLDQLEKERGVVEGVVAGDLLRLPHRDYFRRRGVPAFRMVGEDGGAWTDVEGYLGHLVRTLPDGYRATRDFQDYVTNLRAVARGEKTPDEAQKFMPQLRRVGGVCPCSRAVRWVADESVELPDGGAVLGA
;
A
#
# COMPACT_ATOMS: atom_id res chain seq x y z
N MET A 1 19.98 -2.07 25.16
CA MET A 1 19.66 -1.37 23.90
C MET A 1 20.40 -2.10 22.80
N SER A 2 19.68 -2.67 21.84
CA SER A 2 20.32 -3.17 20.63
C SER A 2 21.01 -1.99 19.92
N LYS A 3 22.22 -2.21 19.43
CA LYS A 3 23.00 -1.16 18.74
C LYS A 3 22.52 -1.13 17.29
N SER A 4 22.20 0.05 16.76
CA SER A 4 21.95 0.23 15.33
C SER A 4 23.16 0.87 14.66
N THR A 5 23.57 0.36 13.51
CA THR A 5 24.55 1.04 12.64
C THR A 5 23.84 1.84 11.56
N THR A 6 24.37 3.02 11.23
CA THR A 6 23.86 3.87 10.16
C THR A 6 24.87 4.00 9.04
N SER A 7 24.43 3.95 7.78
CA SER A 7 25.29 4.25 6.62
C SER A 7 24.54 5.01 5.52
N GLU A 8 25.26 5.39 4.48
CA GLU A 8 24.69 5.98 3.27
C GLU A 8 25.06 5.07 2.09
N ILE A 9 24.15 4.95 1.11
CA ILE A 9 24.45 4.26 -0.15
C ILE A 9 25.53 5.04 -0.91
N PRO A 10 26.30 4.39 -1.80
CA PRO A 10 27.35 5.06 -2.57
C PRO A 10 26.88 6.36 -3.20
N ARG A 11 27.73 7.40 -3.15
CA ARG A 11 27.40 8.79 -3.50
C ARG A 11 26.59 8.93 -4.79
N ARG A 12 26.97 8.22 -5.85
CA ARG A 12 26.26 8.25 -7.14
C ARG A 12 24.76 7.90 -7.04
N PHE A 13 24.41 6.93 -6.19
CA PHE A 13 23.02 6.51 -5.98
C PHE A 13 22.32 7.43 -4.98
N HIS A 14 23.05 7.92 -3.96
CA HIS A 14 22.52 8.95 -3.06
C HIS A 14 22.11 10.20 -3.82
N ASP A 15 22.98 10.72 -4.69
CA ASP A 15 22.71 11.89 -5.53
C ASP A 15 21.49 11.66 -6.45
N ALA A 16 21.30 10.44 -6.95
CA ALA A 16 20.12 10.07 -7.74
C ALA A 16 18.82 10.13 -6.91
N VAL A 17 18.84 9.64 -5.66
CA VAL A 17 17.69 9.74 -4.75
C VAL A 17 17.41 11.19 -4.37
N VAL A 18 18.45 11.99 -4.09
CA VAL A 18 18.29 13.42 -3.78
C VAL A 18 17.66 14.18 -4.95
N LYS A 19 18.09 13.89 -6.19
CA LYS A 19 17.49 14.46 -7.40
C LYS A 19 16.04 14.00 -7.58
N TRP A 20 15.74 12.73 -7.33
CA TRP A 20 14.38 12.21 -7.35
C TRP A 20 13.49 12.94 -6.32
N ARG A 21 13.97 13.08 -5.08
CA ARG A 21 13.28 13.80 -3.99
C ARG A 21 12.93 15.23 -4.39
N GLN A 22 13.84 15.98 -5.01
CA GLN A 22 13.56 17.35 -5.45
C GLN A 22 12.34 17.47 -6.38
N THR A 23 12.00 16.39 -7.11
CA THR A 23 10.85 16.37 -8.02
C THR A 23 9.55 16.03 -7.30
N PHE A 24 9.60 15.08 -6.36
CA PHE A 24 8.40 14.45 -5.80
C PHE A 24 8.11 14.82 -4.35
N LEU A 25 9.10 15.36 -3.64
CA LEU A 25 9.00 15.83 -2.27
C LEU A 25 9.68 17.21 -2.15
N PRO A 26 9.17 18.24 -2.86
CA PRO A 26 9.79 19.56 -2.89
C PRO A 26 9.78 20.24 -1.50
N ASP A 27 8.80 19.92 -0.65
CA ASP A 27 8.63 20.51 0.68
C ASP A 27 9.51 19.83 1.76
N TYR A 28 10.44 18.96 1.37
CA TYR A 28 11.32 18.29 2.33
C TYR A 28 12.17 19.27 3.16
N ASP A 29 12.70 20.33 2.55
CA ASP A 29 13.54 21.28 3.27
C ASP A 29 12.70 22.08 4.29
N PHE A 30 11.46 22.43 3.92
CA PHE A 30 10.47 23.01 4.86
C PHE A 30 10.22 22.11 6.07
N LEU A 31 10.05 20.80 5.87
CA LEU A 31 9.90 19.83 6.96
C LEU A 31 11.10 19.88 7.92
N LEU A 32 12.33 19.89 7.38
CA LEU A 32 13.53 19.88 8.21
C LEU A 32 13.76 21.19 8.97
N ASP A 33 13.40 22.32 8.36
CA ASP A 33 13.51 23.65 8.97
C ASP A 33 12.47 23.84 10.08
N ASN A 34 11.33 23.15 9.98
CA ASN A 34 10.24 23.23 10.95
C ASN A 34 10.12 21.98 11.84
N TRP A 35 11.14 21.11 11.86
CA TRP A 35 11.08 19.83 12.58
C TRP A 35 10.79 20.04 14.07
N GLU A 36 11.48 20.97 14.73
CA GLU A 36 11.29 21.24 16.16
C GLU A 36 9.91 21.83 16.48
N ARG A 37 9.27 22.51 15.52
CA ARG A 37 7.91 23.05 15.68
C ARG A 37 6.87 21.93 15.72
N TYR A 38 6.96 20.97 14.81
CA TYR A 38 5.95 19.92 14.65
C TYR A 38 6.27 18.64 15.44
N PHE A 39 7.54 18.31 15.59
CA PHE A 39 8.02 17.05 16.16
C PHE A 39 9.11 17.28 17.24
N PRO A 40 8.86 18.12 18.26
CA PRO A 40 9.88 18.51 19.26
C PRO A 40 10.41 17.34 20.12
N ARG A 41 9.72 16.20 20.11
CA ARG A 41 10.07 15.01 20.90
C ARG A 41 10.78 13.94 20.09
N ASP A 42 10.88 14.12 18.78
CA ASP A 42 11.49 13.17 17.86
C ASP A 42 12.88 13.65 17.42
N PRO A 43 13.85 12.74 17.25
CA PRO A 43 15.13 13.09 16.67
C PRO A 43 14.94 13.64 15.26
N LYS A 44 15.75 14.64 14.88
CA LYS A 44 15.68 15.24 13.53
C LYS A 44 15.88 14.17 12.47
N PHE A 45 15.01 14.19 11.46
CA PHE A 45 15.08 13.26 10.35
C PHE A 45 16.44 13.30 9.63
N ARG A 46 16.93 12.12 9.23
CA ARG A 46 18.13 11.96 8.41
C ARG A 46 17.89 10.88 7.35
N LEU A 47 18.16 11.23 6.08
CA LEU A 47 18.19 10.27 4.99
C LEU A 47 19.45 9.38 5.09
N CYS A 48 19.30 8.22 5.70
CA CYS A 48 20.35 7.21 5.88
C CYS A 48 19.73 5.83 6.05
N THR A 49 20.55 4.79 5.92
CA THR A 49 20.15 3.42 6.22
C THR A 49 20.36 3.13 7.70
N TYR A 50 19.60 2.18 8.22
CA TYR A 50 19.75 1.62 9.56
C TYR A 50 19.84 0.09 9.45
N ARG A 51 20.78 -0.50 10.18
CA ARG A 51 20.83 -1.95 10.41
C ARG A 51 20.89 -2.23 11.90
N GLU A 52 19.97 -3.07 12.37
CA GLU A 52 19.87 -3.47 13.76
C GLU A 52 20.90 -4.57 14.06
N CYS A 53 21.86 -4.33 14.96
CA CYS A 53 22.89 -5.31 15.30
C CYS A 53 22.42 -6.26 16.40
N GLY A 54 22.88 -7.51 16.37
CA GLY A 54 22.57 -8.50 17.42
C GLY A 54 21.15 -9.07 17.34
N MET A 55 20.52 -9.00 16.16
CA MET A 55 19.33 -9.80 15.86
C MET A 55 19.65 -11.30 15.87
N PRO A 56 18.65 -12.19 16.03
CA PRO A 56 18.86 -13.64 15.98
C PRO A 56 19.63 -14.05 14.72
N CYS A 57 20.72 -14.78 14.90
CA CYS A 57 21.57 -15.23 13.79
C CYS A 57 21.00 -16.45 13.06
N SER A 58 19.99 -17.14 13.61
CA SER A 58 19.39 -18.34 13.03
C SER A 58 18.11 -18.06 12.24
N ILE A 59 17.88 -18.79 11.15
CA ILE A 59 16.64 -18.77 10.36
C ILE A 59 15.46 -19.25 11.23
N GLU A 60 14.39 -18.47 11.24
CA GLU A 60 13.28 -18.63 12.19
C GLU A 60 12.15 -19.54 11.69
N CYS A 61 11.98 -19.66 10.36
CA CYS A 61 10.91 -20.42 9.72
C CYS A 61 11.36 -21.10 8.41
N GLY A 62 10.52 -21.99 7.87
CA GLY A 62 10.79 -22.69 6.61
C GLY A 62 11.64 -23.95 6.77
N ASP A 63 12.05 -24.52 5.63
CA ASP A 63 12.78 -25.81 5.55
C ASP A 63 14.11 -25.79 6.29
N GLU A 64 14.74 -24.61 6.35
CA GLU A 64 16.09 -24.41 6.86
C GLU A 64 16.10 -23.80 8.27
N ARG A 65 14.96 -23.84 8.96
CA ARG A 65 14.82 -23.34 10.33
C ARG A 65 15.94 -23.89 11.23
N GLY A 66 16.56 -23.00 11.99
CA GLY A 66 17.65 -23.31 12.92
C GLY A 66 19.06 -23.22 12.32
N ARG A 67 19.22 -23.13 10.99
CA ARG A 67 20.50 -22.80 10.36
C ARG A 67 20.84 -21.33 10.52
N ASP A 68 22.09 -20.96 10.28
CA ASP A 68 22.50 -19.56 10.25
C ASP A 68 21.83 -18.80 9.09
N LYS A 69 21.46 -17.55 9.31
CA LYS A 69 20.95 -16.65 8.27
C LYS A 69 22.05 -16.35 7.26
N TYR A 70 21.64 -16.28 5.99
CA TYR A 70 22.52 -15.96 4.87
C TYR A 70 22.98 -14.51 4.94
N GLN A 71 24.28 -14.30 4.76
CA GLN A 71 24.88 -12.97 4.70
C GLN A 71 24.95 -12.43 3.25
N ARG A 72 24.91 -13.33 2.27
CA ARG A 72 24.95 -13.00 0.83
C ARG A 72 23.86 -13.77 0.09
N ALA A 73 23.21 -13.10 -0.85
CA ALA A 73 22.14 -13.67 -1.66
C ALA A 73 22.62 -14.84 -2.52
N ARG A 74 23.88 -14.82 -2.97
CA ARG A 74 24.51 -15.90 -3.76
C ARG A 74 24.63 -17.24 -3.02
N ASP A 75 24.61 -17.21 -1.69
CA ASP A 75 24.74 -18.41 -0.86
C ASP A 75 23.37 -19.09 -0.64
N MET A 76 22.28 -18.38 -0.94
CA MET A 76 20.92 -18.91 -0.86
C MET A 76 20.63 -19.85 -2.03
N ARG A 77 19.57 -20.67 -1.91
CA ARG A 77 18.98 -21.36 -3.07
C ARG A 77 18.65 -20.33 -4.16
N PRO A 78 19.00 -20.55 -5.46
CA PRO A 78 18.80 -19.56 -6.51
C PRO A 78 17.35 -19.04 -6.62
N GLU A 79 16.37 -19.94 -6.49
CA GLU A 79 14.94 -19.60 -6.49
C GLU A 79 14.58 -18.71 -5.28
N ALA A 80 15.10 -19.00 -4.09
CA ALA A 80 14.88 -18.19 -2.90
C ALA A 80 15.50 -16.79 -3.05
N ALA A 81 16.69 -16.70 -3.62
CA ALA A 81 17.35 -15.42 -3.91
C ALA A 81 16.57 -14.60 -4.94
N GLN A 82 15.97 -15.24 -5.96
CA GLN A 82 15.14 -14.57 -6.96
C GLN A 82 13.84 -14.03 -6.35
N HIS A 83 13.19 -14.82 -5.48
CA HIS A 83 12.03 -14.38 -4.71
C HIS A 83 12.36 -13.19 -3.79
N LEU A 84 13.51 -13.22 -3.12
CA LEU A 84 13.99 -12.13 -2.28
C LEU A 84 14.28 -10.86 -3.09
N ALA A 85 14.95 -10.96 -4.25
CA ALA A 85 15.19 -9.82 -5.13
C ALA A 85 13.88 -9.16 -5.56
N GLY A 86 12.87 -9.98 -5.92
CA GLY A 86 11.53 -9.49 -6.24
C GLY A 86 10.86 -8.78 -5.06
N ALA A 87 11.01 -9.29 -3.84
CA ALA A 87 10.46 -8.67 -2.64
C ALA A 87 11.14 -7.33 -2.32
N ILE A 88 12.47 -7.23 -2.41
CA ILE A 88 13.21 -5.97 -2.19
C ILE A 88 12.81 -4.93 -3.24
N ARG A 89 12.69 -5.32 -4.52
CA ARG A 89 12.25 -4.43 -5.59
C ARG A 89 10.80 -3.98 -5.39
N ALA A 90 9.91 -4.88 -4.99
CA ALA A 90 8.52 -4.54 -4.69
C ALA A 90 8.44 -3.54 -3.54
N GLN A 91 9.13 -3.80 -2.42
CA GLN A 91 9.19 -2.88 -1.28
C GLN A 91 9.76 -1.52 -1.69
N ALA A 92 10.91 -1.47 -2.39
CA ALA A 92 11.46 -0.20 -2.87
C ALA A 92 10.45 0.57 -3.73
N SER A 93 9.75 -0.13 -4.63
CA SER A 93 8.73 0.46 -5.50
C SER A 93 7.56 1.05 -4.72
N THR A 94 7.12 0.42 -3.62
CA THR A 94 6.02 0.95 -2.80
C THR A 94 6.40 2.25 -2.11
N GLU A 95 7.60 2.35 -1.55
CA GLU A 95 7.95 3.54 -0.75
C GLU A 95 8.05 4.79 -1.64
N PHE A 96 8.65 4.65 -2.82
CA PHE A 96 8.69 5.73 -3.81
C PHE A 96 7.30 6.01 -4.41
N GLY A 97 6.47 4.98 -4.61
CA GLY A 97 5.11 5.14 -5.13
C GLY A 97 4.20 5.90 -4.16
N SER A 98 4.32 5.62 -2.86
CA SER A 98 3.56 6.30 -1.81
C SER A 98 3.77 7.82 -1.89
N ILE A 99 5.04 8.26 -1.92
CA ILE A 99 5.39 9.68 -2.01
C ILE A 99 4.73 10.35 -3.23
N GLN A 100 4.74 9.69 -4.39
CA GLN A 100 4.13 10.25 -5.60
C GLN A 100 2.61 10.40 -5.48
N GLN A 101 1.93 9.45 -4.83
CA GLN A 101 0.48 9.52 -4.60
C GLN A 101 0.12 10.65 -3.64
N HIS A 102 0.84 10.75 -2.52
CA HIS A 102 0.63 11.78 -1.50
C HIS A 102 0.91 13.20 -2.04
N GLN A 103 1.95 13.36 -2.86
CA GLN A 103 2.42 14.67 -3.36
C GLN A 103 1.29 15.52 -3.96
N LEU A 104 0.45 14.93 -4.83
CA LEU A 104 -0.52 15.68 -5.64
C LEU A 104 -1.66 16.31 -4.82
N THR A 105 -1.85 15.83 -3.59
CA THR A 105 -2.98 16.20 -2.75
C THR A 105 -2.57 16.70 -1.36
N LEU A 106 -1.27 16.67 -1.03
CA LEU A 106 -0.72 17.15 0.25
C LEU A 106 -1.16 18.59 0.57
N ALA A 107 -1.06 19.51 -0.40
CA ALA A 107 -1.43 20.91 -0.24
C ALA A 107 -2.95 21.15 -0.06
N ARG A 108 -3.77 20.09 -0.13
CA ARG A 108 -5.23 20.15 0.11
C ARG A 108 -5.60 19.83 1.56
N ALA A 109 -4.61 19.65 2.44
CA ALA A 109 -4.83 19.51 3.87
C ALA A 109 -5.67 20.67 4.42
N GLN A 110 -6.62 20.35 5.30
CA GLN A 110 -7.45 21.37 5.96
C GLN A 110 -6.81 21.87 7.27
N ASP A 111 -5.77 21.18 7.73
CA ASP A 111 -5.08 21.41 8.99
C ASP A 111 -3.56 21.29 8.79
N GLU A 112 -2.81 22.28 9.28
CA GLU A 112 -1.34 22.37 9.10
C GLU A 112 -0.62 21.22 9.83
N GLU A 113 -1.13 20.76 10.98
CA GLU A 113 -0.56 19.63 11.71
C GLU A 113 -0.74 18.34 10.91
N GLU A 114 -1.94 18.11 10.36
CA GLU A 114 -2.20 16.95 9.49
C GLU A 114 -1.30 16.98 8.24
N GLN A 115 -1.10 18.15 7.63
CA GLN A 115 -0.17 18.31 6.51
C GLN A 115 1.27 17.96 6.90
N ALA A 116 1.74 18.47 8.04
CA ALA A 116 3.09 18.20 8.54
C ALA A 116 3.29 16.71 8.86
N MET A 117 2.28 16.04 9.41
CA MET A 117 2.32 14.59 9.69
C MET A 117 2.46 13.77 8.41
N VAL A 118 1.67 14.07 7.37
CA VAL A 118 1.80 13.39 6.07
C VAL A 118 3.15 13.69 5.43
N LEU A 119 3.63 14.93 5.50
CA LEU A 119 4.93 15.32 4.96
C LEU A 119 6.09 14.59 5.65
N ARG A 120 6.02 14.40 6.97
CA ARG A 120 6.99 13.56 7.71
C ARG A 120 6.94 12.11 7.23
N MET A 121 5.76 11.52 7.15
CA MET A 121 5.59 10.15 6.65
C MET A 121 6.22 10.01 5.25
N MET A 122 5.99 10.95 4.33
CA MET A 122 6.60 10.92 2.99
C MET A 122 8.14 10.95 3.03
N ALA A 123 8.73 11.67 3.99
CA ALA A 123 10.18 11.67 4.19
C ALA A 123 10.68 10.33 4.78
N GLU A 124 9.93 9.74 5.71
CA GLU A 124 10.19 8.41 6.26
C GLU A 124 10.09 7.32 5.17
N GLU A 125 9.10 7.41 4.27
CA GLU A 125 9.02 6.55 3.07
C GLU A 125 10.20 6.75 2.11
N LEU A 126 10.71 7.98 1.96
CA LEU A 126 11.93 8.21 1.16
C LEU A 126 13.11 7.43 1.76
N ARG A 127 13.20 7.38 3.09
CA ARG A 127 14.23 6.63 3.81
C ARG A 127 14.00 5.12 3.72
N HIS A 128 12.76 4.67 3.74
CA HIS A 128 12.40 3.27 3.49
C HIS A 128 12.85 2.83 2.10
N GLY A 129 12.55 3.63 1.07
CA GLY A 129 13.01 3.39 -0.30
C GLY A 129 14.53 3.34 -0.35
N TYR A 130 15.20 4.34 0.24
CA TYR A 130 16.67 4.40 0.35
C TYR A 130 17.28 3.17 1.04
N GLN A 131 16.63 2.66 2.10
CA GLN A 131 17.01 1.42 2.78
C GLN A 131 16.93 0.22 1.82
N MET A 132 15.85 0.08 1.05
CA MET A 132 15.72 -1.02 0.09
C MET A 132 16.72 -0.92 -1.06
N LEU A 133 16.99 0.28 -1.55
CA LEU A 133 18.05 0.52 -2.54
C LEU A 133 19.42 0.10 -2.00
N SER A 134 19.70 0.31 -0.71
CA SER A 134 20.96 -0.15 -0.11
C SER A 134 21.14 -1.67 -0.21
N LEU A 135 20.07 -2.46 -0.02
CA LEU A 135 20.12 -3.91 -0.17
C LEU A 135 20.43 -4.35 -1.61
N LEU A 136 20.00 -3.57 -2.60
CA LEU A 136 20.29 -3.81 -4.02
C LEU A 136 21.70 -3.40 -4.45
N VAL A 137 22.35 -2.53 -3.67
CA VAL A 137 23.70 -2.01 -3.96
C VAL A 137 24.77 -2.76 -3.17
N ASP A 138 24.47 -3.19 -1.94
CA ASP A 138 25.42 -3.81 -1.03
C ASP A 138 25.71 -5.29 -1.36
N ASP A 139 24.92 -5.91 -2.26
CA ASP A 139 25.16 -7.28 -2.73
C ASP A 139 25.13 -7.39 -4.26
N ASP A 140 25.72 -8.46 -4.78
CA ASP A 140 25.80 -8.72 -6.21
C ASP A 140 24.63 -9.58 -6.69
N TRP A 141 23.61 -8.89 -7.18
CA TRP A 141 22.38 -9.49 -7.69
C TRP A 141 22.47 -9.93 -9.15
N LYS A 142 23.50 -9.51 -9.89
CA LYS A 142 23.59 -9.77 -11.34
C LYS A 142 23.56 -11.27 -11.70
N PRO A 143 24.19 -12.19 -10.95
CA PRO A 143 24.07 -13.62 -11.21
C PRO A 143 22.67 -14.19 -10.99
N ILE A 144 21.82 -13.51 -10.19
CA ILE A 144 20.47 -13.96 -9.81
C ILE A 144 19.42 -13.34 -10.74
N THR A 145 19.53 -12.04 -11.03
CA THR A 145 18.50 -11.28 -11.76
C THR A 145 18.89 -10.96 -13.21
N GLY A 146 20.17 -11.11 -13.56
CA GLY A 146 20.72 -10.63 -14.84
C GLY A 146 20.92 -9.12 -14.91
N GLN A 147 20.54 -8.36 -13.87
CA GLN A 147 20.61 -6.90 -13.82
C GLN A 147 21.72 -6.42 -12.88
N SER A 148 22.44 -5.37 -13.26
CA SER A 148 23.34 -4.68 -12.34
C SER A 148 22.55 -3.81 -11.34
N SER A 149 23.17 -3.46 -10.21
CA SER A 149 22.59 -2.50 -9.27
C SER A 149 22.21 -1.19 -9.97
N ASP A 150 23.07 -0.66 -10.84
CA ASP A 150 22.76 0.52 -11.66
C ASP A 150 21.43 0.41 -12.42
N GLN A 151 21.19 -0.73 -13.07
CA GLN A 151 19.97 -0.96 -13.83
C GLN A 151 18.74 -1.07 -12.92
N MET A 152 18.86 -1.76 -11.79
CA MET A 152 17.76 -1.91 -10.83
C MET A 152 17.38 -0.57 -10.18
N ILE A 153 18.38 0.23 -9.78
CA ILE A 153 18.14 1.57 -9.19
C ILE A 153 17.53 2.52 -10.22
N GLU A 154 18.08 2.55 -11.45
CA GLU A 154 17.52 3.34 -12.56
C GLU A 154 16.05 2.98 -12.81
N GLU A 155 15.75 1.68 -12.86
CA GLU A 155 14.41 1.18 -13.09
C GLU A 155 13.45 1.62 -11.99
N ILE A 156 13.79 1.41 -10.72
CA ILE A 156 12.94 1.78 -9.57
C ILE A 156 12.69 3.29 -9.53
N LEU A 157 13.74 4.12 -9.64
CA LEU A 157 13.60 5.57 -9.56
C LEU A 157 12.88 6.16 -10.79
N SER A 158 12.81 5.42 -11.90
CA SER A 158 12.10 5.84 -13.11
C SER A 158 10.60 5.55 -13.09
N MET A 159 10.13 4.69 -12.17
CA MET A 159 8.71 4.37 -12.03
C MET A 159 7.89 5.64 -11.72
N LYS A 160 6.70 5.74 -12.32
CA LYS A 160 5.65 6.66 -11.88
C LYS A 160 4.37 5.89 -11.55
N THR A 161 3.39 6.56 -10.93
CA THR A 161 2.01 6.10 -10.82
C THR A 161 1.52 5.50 -12.15
N GLY A 162 1.06 4.25 -12.11
CA GLY A 162 0.73 3.42 -13.27
C GLY A 162 1.76 2.34 -13.60
N SER A 163 2.97 2.39 -13.02
CA SER A 163 4.06 1.42 -13.26
C SER A 163 4.70 0.82 -12.02
N HIS A 164 4.25 1.20 -10.83
CA HIS A 164 4.73 0.58 -9.60
C HIS A 164 4.35 -0.90 -9.55
N VAL A 165 5.17 -1.68 -8.85
CA VAL A 165 5.06 -3.15 -8.82
C VAL A 165 3.71 -3.60 -8.26
N LEU A 166 3.19 -2.89 -7.24
CA LEU A 166 1.91 -3.20 -6.61
C LEU A 166 0.83 -2.22 -7.06
N GLY A 167 -0.33 -2.77 -7.43
CA GLY A 167 -1.44 -2.00 -8.01
C GLY A 167 -1.98 -0.88 -7.12
N ALA A 168 -1.92 -1.03 -5.79
CA ALA A 168 -2.37 0.01 -4.85
C ALA A 168 -1.59 1.33 -5.01
N PHE A 169 -0.32 1.26 -5.42
CA PHE A 169 0.56 2.42 -5.64
C PHE A 169 0.43 3.03 -7.04
N ASN A 170 -0.49 2.49 -7.84
CA ASN A 170 -0.86 3.01 -9.15
C ASN A 170 -2.24 3.65 -9.16
N VAL A 171 -2.87 3.80 -7.98
CA VAL A 171 -4.16 4.46 -7.81
C VAL A 171 -3.92 5.92 -7.43
N ASP A 172 -4.42 6.86 -8.21
CA ASP A 172 -4.28 8.28 -7.88
C ASP A 172 -5.00 8.64 -6.57
N PHE A 173 -4.51 9.68 -5.91
CA PHE A 173 -5.22 10.33 -4.81
C PHE A 173 -5.99 11.51 -5.37
N GLU A 174 -7.29 11.60 -5.06
CA GLU A 174 -8.14 12.69 -5.54
C GLU A 174 -8.40 13.73 -4.45
N SER A 175 -8.11 13.41 -3.19
CA SER A 175 -8.32 14.30 -2.06
C SER A 175 -7.30 14.09 -0.94
N PHE A 176 -7.26 15.04 0.01
CA PHE A 176 -6.50 14.83 1.25
C PHE A 176 -7.08 13.69 2.12
N VAL A 177 -8.36 13.32 1.92
CA VAL A 177 -8.97 12.16 2.60
C VAL A 177 -8.28 10.86 2.18
N ASP A 178 -7.84 10.75 0.92
CA ASP A 178 -7.04 9.60 0.48
C ASP A 178 -5.74 9.49 1.27
N ASN A 179 -5.03 10.60 1.53
CA ASN A 179 -3.77 10.59 2.30
C ASN A 179 -3.98 9.95 3.66
N ILE A 180 -5.01 10.40 4.38
CA ILE A 180 -5.29 9.95 5.74
C ILE A 180 -5.81 8.50 5.75
N VAL A 181 -6.73 8.15 4.87
CA VAL A 181 -7.29 6.78 4.82
C VAL A 181 -6.25 5.77 4.34
N PHE A 182 -5.37 6.17 3.41
CA PHE A 182 -4.24 5.37 2.97
C PHE A 182 -3.29 5.08 4.14
N CYS A 183 -2.85 6.10 4.89
CA CYS A 183 -2.04 5.87 6.08
C CYS A 183 -2.72 4.97 7.13
N ALA A 184 -4.04 5.05 7.25
CA ALA A 184 -4.78 4.23 8.21
C ALA A 184 -4.85 2.75 7.81
N LEU A 185 -4.85 2.45 6.50
CA LEU A 185 -5.15 1.13 5.94
C LEU A 185 -3.99 0.51 5.16
N ILE A 186 -3.41 1.25 4.21
CA ILE A 186 -2.37 0.75 3.30
C ILE A 186 -1.00 0.70 3.98
N ASP A 187 -0.57 1.74 4.69
CA ASP A 187 0.66 1.71 5.50
C ASP A 187 0.55 0.63 6.59
N ARG A 188 -0.66 0.37 7.09
CA ARG A 188 -0.91 -0.78 7.97
C ARG A 188 -0.60 -2.10 7.30
N VAL A 189 -0.80 -2.27 5.99
CA VAL A 189 -0.29 -3.44 5.25
C VAL A 189 1.24 -3.44 5.23
N GLY A 190 1.87 -2.27 5.04
CA GLY A 190 3.31 -2.06 5.17
C GLY A 190 3.87 -2.64 6.47
N LYS A 191 3.29 -2.29 7.62
CA LYS A 191 3.61 -2.89 8.93
C LYS A 191 3.61 -4.42 8.89
N TYR A 192 2.59 -5.06 8.31
CA TYR A 192 2.53 -6.53 8.23
C TYR A 192 3.62 -7.09 7.32
N GLN A 193 3.88 -6.46 6.16
CA GLN A 193 4.94 -6.89 5.25
C GLN A 193 6.30 -6.78 5.92
N LEU A 194 6.62 -5.64 6.55
CA LEU A 194 7.89 -5.43 7.25
C LEU A 194 8.04 -6.39 8.45
N ALA A 195 6.98 -6.63 9.21
CA ALA A 195 7.00 -7.59 10.31
C ALA A 195 7.26 -9.02 9.83
N MET A 196 6.66 -9.39 8.69
CA MET A 196 6.92 -10.67 8.04
C MET A 196 8.33 -10.76 7.43
N GLN A 197 8.88 -9.66 6.90
CA GLN A 197 10.22 -9.64 6.32
C GLN A 197 11.32 -9.58 7.39
N LYS A 198 11.00 -9.14 8.61
CA LYS A 198 11.94 -9.08 9.74
C LYS A 198 12.55 -10.45 10.08
N VAL A 199 11.85 -11.53 9.77
CA VAL A 199 12.31 -12.90 10.03
C VAL A 199 13.11 -13.52 8.87
N SER A 200 13.32 -12.77 7.77
CA SER A 200 13.94 -13.25 6.54
C SER A 200 15.21 -14.07 6.79
N ALA A 201 15.36 -15.16 6.04
CA ALA A 201 16.56 -15.99 6.03
C ALA A 201 17.80 -15.23 5.53
N TYR A 202 17.62 -14.10 4.86
CA TYR A 202 18.70 -13.18 4.47
C TYR A 202 18.87 -12.10 5.54
N ALA A 203 19.99 -12.15 6.27
CA ALA A 203 20.25 -11.28 7.42
C ALA A 203 20.16 -9.78 7.08
N PRO A 204 20.74 -9.27 5.97
CA PRO A 204 20.64 -7.83 5.66
C PRO A 204 19.20 -7.33 5.47
N MET A 205 18.30 -8.16 4.93
CA MET A 205 16.87 -7.81 4.87
C MET A 205 16.28 -7.75 6.28
N ALA A 206 16.47 -8.81 7.09
CA ALA A 206 15.96 -8.89 8.45
C ALA A 206 16.42 -7.71 9.33
N GLU A 207 17.69 -7.35 9.25
CA GLU A 207 18.33 -6.24 9.98
C GLU A 207 17.83 -4.85 9.59
N SER A 208 17.27 -4.70 8.39
CA SER A 208 16.76 -3.43 7.87
C SER A 208 15.34 -3.09 8.38
N MET A 209 14.56 -4.12 8.74
CA MET A 209 13.15 -3.96 9.10
C MET A 209 12.89 -3.23 10.44
N PRO A 210 13.68 -3.40 11.52
CA PRO A 210 13.34 -2.85 12.83
C PRO A 210 13.18 -1.33 12.87
N GLN A 211 14.03 -0.58 12.17
CA GLN A 211 13.88 0.88 12.12
C GLN A 211 12.64 1.27 11.30
N MET A 212 12.40 0.62 10.16
CA MET A 212 11.22 0.88 9.34
C MET A 212 9.94 0.62 10.15
N LEU A 213 9.88 -0.48 10.90
CA LEU A 213 8.75 -0.80 11.79
C LEU A 213 8.53 0.24 12.90
N ARG A 214 9.59 0.90 13.38
CA ARG A 214 9.46 1.98 14.37
C ARG A 214 8.82 3.23 13.76
N GLU A 215 9.17 3.55 12.52
CA GLU A 215 8.61 4.68 11.79
C GLU A 215 7.20 4.40 11.25
N GLU A 216 6.93 3.16 10.83
CA GLU A 216 5.60 2.72 10.42
C GLU A 216 4.54 2.98 11.50
N ALA A 217 4.91 2.87 12.78
CA ALA A 217 4.01 3.22 13.88
C ALA A 217 3.53 4.68 13.82
N PHE A 218 4.38 5.61 13.38
CA PHE A 218 4.02 6.99 13.12
C PHE A 218 3.11 7.09 11.89
N HIS A 219 3.37 6.38 10.80
CA HIS A 219 2.53 6.36 9.60
C HIS A 219 1.08 5.95 9.94
N LEU A 220 0.92 4.88 10.72
CA LEU A 220 -0.38 4.42 11.19
C LEU A 220 -1.09 5.47 12.05
N ALA A 221 -0.33 6.23 12.85
CA ALA A 221 -0.88 7.32 13.66
C ALA A 221 -1.31 8.51 12.79
N THR A 222 -0.55 8.83 11.74
CA THR A 222 -0.88 9.83 10.71
C THR A 222 -2.23 9.55 10.04
N GLY A 223 -2.61 8.29 9.88
CA GLY A 223 -3.98 7.96 9.43
C GLY A 223 -5.03 7.99 10.53
N VAL A 224 -4.79 7.28 11.65
CA VAL A 224 -5.83 7.04 12.65
C VAL A 224 -6.16 8.29 13.48
N VAL A 225 -5.18 9.12 13.83
CA VAL A 225 -5.41 10.29 14.69
C VAL A 225 -6.30 11.33 14.00
N PRO A 226 -6.06 11.72 12.73
CA PRO A 226 -6.99 12.57 11.98
C PRO A 226 -8.37 11.92 11.83
N LEU A 227 -8.48 10.64 11.48
CA LEU A 227 -9.79 9.96 11.37
C LEU A 227 -10.61 10.06 12.66
N ARG A 228 -9.97 9.87 13.83
CA ARG A 228 -10.63 10.04 15.13
C ARG A 228 -11.18 11.45 15.34
N ARG A 229 -10.46 12.48 14.88
CA ARG A 229 -10.92 13.88 14.92
C ARG A 229 -12.06 14.10 13.92
N TRP A 230 -11.96 13.52 12.73
CA TRP A 230 -12.92 13.69 11.65
C TRP A 230 -14.27 13.06 11.94
N VAL A 231 -14.32 11.87 12.55
CA VAL A 231 -15.60 11.25 12.95
C VAL A 231 -16.30 12.04 14.05
N VAL A 232 -15.56 12.71 14.93
CA VAL A 232 -16.13 13.63 15.92
C VAL A 232 -16.69 14.88 15.23
N LYS A 233 -15.93 15.48 14.31
CA LYS A 233 -16.41 16.62 13.49
C LYS A 233 -17.67 16.22 12.68
N ALA A 234 -17.71 15.01 12.12
CA ALA A 234 -18.86 14.49 11.39
C ALA A 234 -20.09 14.32 12.29
N ALA A 235 -19.92 13.78 13.50
CA ALA A 235 -20.99 13.67 14.50
C ALA A 235 -21.58 15.04 14.89
N GLN A 236 -20.77 16.09 14.81
CA GLN A 236 -21.15 17.49 15.10
C GLN A 236 -21.72 18.22 13.87
N GLY A 237 -21.92 17.53 12.74
CA GLY A 237 -22.54 18.10 11.54
C GLY A 237 -21.57 18.87 10.63
N SER A 238 -20.28 18.55 10.66
CA SER A 238 -19.30 19.14 9.74
C SER A 238 -19.71 18.95 8.27
N PRO A 239 -19.79 20.03 7.47
CA PRO A 239 -20.05 19.91 6.02
C PRO A 239 -18.79 19.50 5.23
N MET A 240 -17.60 19.64 5.82
CA MET A 240 -16.32 19.41 5.13
C MET A 240 -15.89 17.95 5.17
N ILE A 241 -16.31 17.20 6.20
CA ILE A 241 -15.99 15.80 6.38
C ILE A 241 -17.15 15.09 7.07
N THR A 242 -17.71 14.09 6.41
CA THR A 242 -18.86 13.32 6.87
C THR A 242 -18.51 11.84 6.99
N MET A 243 -19.33 11.08 7.72
CA MET A 243 -19.21 9.62 7.77
C MET A 243 -19.32 8.99 6.38
N GLU A 244 -20.16 9.55 5.49
CA GLU A 244 -20.29 9.08 4.10
C GLU A 244 -18.99 9.27 3.30
N VAL A 245 -18.34 10.44 3.41
CA VAL A 245 -17.06 10.69 2.74
C VAL A 245 -16.03 9.67 3.20
N ILE A 246 -15.90 9.45 4.52
CA ILE A 246 -14.97 8.47 5.08
C ILE A 246 -15.33 7.05 4.58
N GLN A 247 -16.60 6.66 4.63
CA GLN A 247 -17.07 5.35 4.19
C GLN A 247 -16.74 5.06 2.72
N LYS A 248 -16.93 6.03 1.81
CA LYS A 248 -16.57 5.89 0.40
C LYS A 248 -15.07 5.66 0.21
N HIS A 249 -14.22 6.30 1.03
CA HIS A 249 -12.77 6.08 0.98
C HIS A 249 -12.36 4.73 1.59
N LEU A 250 -13.06 4.25 2.64
CA LEU A 250 -12.88 2.87 3.12
C LEU A 250 -13.23 1.86 2.01
N ASN A 251 -14.32 2.09 1.28
CA ASN A 251 -14.73 1.25 0.15
C ASN A 251 -13.68 1.26 -0.99
N LYS A 252 -13.02 2.40 -1.23
CA LYS A 252 -11.91 2.50 -2.19
C LYS A 252 -10.70 1.69 -1.72
N TRP A 253 -10.22 1.93 -0.49
CA TRP A 253 -8.89 1.49 -0.04
C TRP A 253 -8.84 0.12 0.63
N VAL A 254 -9.90 -0.36 1.28
CA VAL A 254 -9.91 -1.70 1.90
C VAL A 254 -9.67 -2.81 0.87
N PRO A 255 -10.32 -2.83 -0.32
CA PRO A 255 -10.02 -3.83 -1.35
C PRO A 255 -8.57 -3.76 -1.85
N ARG A 256 -7.99 -2.56 -1.98
CA ARG A 256 -6.58 -2.40 -2.40
C ARG A 256 -5.64 -2.97 -1.35
N ALA A 257 -5.93 -2.74 -0.07
CA ALA A 257 -5.15 -3.27 1.06
C ALA A 257 -5.17 -4.81 1.08
N LEU A 258 -6.34 -5.42 0.88
CA LEU A 258 -6.47 -6.89 0.81
C LEU A 258 -5.64 -7.49 -0.32
N GLU A 259 -5.59 -6.82 -1.48
CA GLU A 259 -4.84 -7.28 -2.65
C GLU A 259 -3.32 -7.14 -2.51
N MET A 260 -2.84 -6.23 -1.67
CA MET A 260 -1.41 -6.06 -1.41
C MET A 260 -0.77 -7.25 -0.69
N PHE A 261 -1.57 -8.09 -0.04
CA PHE A 261 -1.08 -9.37 0.50
C PHE A 261 -0.80 -10.41 -0.61
N GLY A 262 -1.27 -10.18 -1.85
CA GLY A 262 -1.21 -11.12 -2.96
C GLY A 262 -2.37 -12.11 -2.96
N ASP A 263 -2.34 -13.08 -3.89
CA ASP A 263 -3.36 -14.14 -3.98
C ASP A 263 -3.44 -14.94 -2.66
N GLU A 264 -4.66 -15.15 -2.15
CA GLU A 264 -4.91 -15.79 -0.85
C GLU A 264 -4.35 -17.22 -0.77
N ARG A 265 -4.20 -17.90 -1.90
CA ARG A 265 -3.62 -19.25 -2.00
C ARG A 265 -2.09 -19.24 -1.97
N GLY A 266 -1.48 -18.07 -2.12
CA GLY A 266 -0.04 -17.87 -2.25
C GLY A 266 0.72 -17.78 -0.93
N GLY A 267 2.01 -17.42 -1.04
CA GLY A 267 2.91 -17.17 0.08
C GLY A 267 3.64 -18.42 0.61
N GLY A 268 3.14 -19.63 0.34
CA GLY A 268 3.74 -20.88 0.84
C GLY A 268 5.20 -21.09 0.44
N THR A 269 5.57 -20.74 -0.80
CA THR A 269 6.97 -20.82 -1.26
C THR A 269 7.90 -19.91 -0.47
N ASN A 270 7.49 -18.67 -0.19
CA ASN A 270 8.30 -17.74 0.60
C ASN A 270 8.41 -18.19 2.07
N VAL A 271 7.38 -18.86 2.61
CA VAL A 271 7.46 -19.51 3.94
C VAL A 271 8.47 -20.65 3.92
N LYS A 272 8.41 -21.52 2.91
CA LYS A 272 9.35 -22.64 2.72
C LYS A 272 10.80 -22.17 2.67
N TYR A 273 11.06 -21.06 1.99
CA TYR A 273 12.39 -20.44 1.88
C TYR A 273 12.81 -19.60 3.09
N GLY A 274 11.97 -19.48 4.13
CA GLY A 274 12.28 -18.69 5.32
C GLY A 274 12.29 -17.18 5.08
N LEU A 275 11.68 -16.69 3.99
CA LEU A 275 11.62 -15.26 3.66
C LEU A 275 10.50 -14.54 4.42
N LYS A 276 9.49 -15.27 4.88
CA LYS A 276 8.40 -14.78 5.74
C LYS A 276 7.79 -15.93 6.57
N PRO A 277 7.10 -15.66 7.68
CA PRO A 277 6.66 -16.71 8.60
C PRO A 277 5.29 -17.30 8.28
N MET A 278 4.49 -16.65 7.43
CA MET A 278 3.08 -17.02 7.20
C MET A 278 2.64 -16.79 5.75
N LYS A 279 1.56 -17.47 5.35
CA LYS A 279 0.92 -17.35 4.04
C LYS A 279 0.15 -16.04 3.91
N ASN A 280 -0.25 -15.73 2.69
CA ASN A 280 -0.95 -14.48 2.36
C ASN A 280 -2.29 -14.36 3.11
N SER A 281 -3.09 -15.43 3.11
CA SER A 281 -4.39 -15.47 3.80
C SER A 281 -4.28 -15.29 5.32
N GLU A 282 -3.25 -15.86 5.95
CA GLU A 282 -2.99 -15.74 7.39
C GLU A 282 -2.66 -14.29 7.77
N ALA A 283 -1.79 -13.63 6.99
CA ALA A 283 -1.45 -12.22 7.19
C ALA A 283 -2.66 -11.31 6.94
N GLN A 284 -3.42 -11.58 5.87
CA GLN A 284 -4.62 -10.82 5.52
C GLN A 284 -5.70 -10.95 6.62
N GLU A 285 -5.87 -12.12 7.23
CA GLU A 285 -6.78 -12.35 8.34
C GLU A 285 -6.38 -11.57 9.59
N GLN A 286 -5.09 -11.53 9.92
CA GLN A 286 -4.61 -10.71 11.05
C GLN A 286 -4.85 -9.23 10.80
N TYR A 287 -4.56 -8.75 9.59
CA TYR A 287 -4.83 -7.39 9.16
C TYR A 287 -6.33 -7.05 9.25
N TRP A 288 -7.19 -7.95 8.78
CA TRP A 288 -8.65 -7.77 8.82
C TRP A 288 -9.14 -7.51 10.25
N ARG A 289 -8.73 -8.35 11.21
CA ARG A 289 -9.08 -8.19 12.62
C ARG A 289 -8.55 -6.90 13.23
N GLU A 290 -7.41 -6.39 12.75
CA GLU A 290 -6.88 -5.11 13.20
C GLU A 290 -7.73 -3.95 12.70
N ILE A 291 -8.10 -3.93 11.41
CA ILE A 291 -8.92 -2.84 10.86
C ILE A 291 -10.37 -2.85 11.35
N GLU A 292 -10.92 -4.01 11.71
CA GLU A 292 -12.21 -4.10 12.42
C GLU A 292 -12.17 -3.30 13.73
N LYS A 293 -11.09 -3.44 14.50
CA LYS A 293 -10.90 -2.68 15.76
C LYS A 293 -10.74 -1.19 15.50
N VAL A 294 -10.07 -0.80 14.40
CA VAL A 294 -9.93 0.61 14.00
C VAL A 294 -11.30 1.20 13.69
N VAL A 295 -12.09 0.56 12.83
CA VAL A 295 -13.44 1.04 12.47
C VAL A 295 -14.35 1.09 13.70
N ARG A 296 -14.28 0.09 14.58
CA ARG A 296 -15.04 0.09 15.84
C ARG A 296 -14.66 1.26 16.76
N ASP A 297 -13.37 1.57 16.93
CA ASP A 297 -12.92 2.75 17.70
C ASP A 297 -13.42 4.06 17.08
N LEU A 298 -13.41 4.18 15.75
CA LEU A 298 -13.98 5.34 15.06
C LEU A 298 -15.49 5.49 15.33
N ASN A 299 -16.24 4.39 15.26
CA ASN A 299 -17.68 4.39 15.55
C ASN A 299 -17.99 4.72 17.02
N LEU A 300 -17.21 4.21 17.98
CA LEU A 300 -17.36 4.58 19.39
C LEU A 300 -17.15 6.08 19.62
N ARG A 301 -16.17 6.69 18.94
CA ARG A 301 -15.92 8.13 19.03
C ARG A 301 -17.02 8.95 18.39
N TYR A 302 -17.52 8.52 17.23
CA TYR A 302 -18.68 9.11 16.59
C TYR A 302 -19.90 9.08 17.54
N LEU A 303 -20.21 7.92 18.13
CA LEU A 303 -21.35 7.76 19.05
C LEU A 303 -21.22 8.64 20.29
N ARG A 304 -20.05 8.67 20.93
CA ARG A 304 -19.82 9.53 22.10
C ARG A 304 -19.92 11.02 21.79
N ALA A 305 -19.53 11.43 20.58
CA ALA A 305 -19.70 12.81 20.14
C ALA A 305 -21.16 13.13 19.79
N ARG A 306 -21.90 12.16 19.22
CA ARG A 306 -23.30 12.31 18.82
C ARG A 306 -24.26 12.26 20.01
N LEU A 307 -23.91 11.50 21.03
CA LEU A 307 -24.68 11.22 22.25
C LEU A 307 -23.81 11.49 23.49
N PRO A 308 -23.49 12.77 23.80
CA PRO A 308 -22.57 13.15 24.88
C PRO A 308 -23.05 12.74 26.28
N GLN A 309 -24.32 12.37 26.43
CA GLN A 309 -24.91 11.86 27.66
C GLN A 309 -24.54 10.40 27.98
N LEU A 310 -23.98 9.66 27.01
CA LEU A 310 -23.55 8.28 27.24
C LEU A 310 -22.18 8.25 27.92
N ASP A 311 -22.08 7.51 29.03
CA ASP A 311 -20.79 7.09 29.55
C ASP A 311 -20.13 6.05 28.63
N ALA A 312 -18.87 5.69 28.93
CA ALA A 312 -18.11 4.76 28.09
C ALA A 312 -18.77 3.37 27.97
N GLY A 313 -19.29 2.82 29.06
CA GLY A 313 -19.91 1.49 29.06
C GLY A 313 -21.23 1.47 28.30
N ARG A 314 -22.04 2.52 28.45
CA ARG A 314 -23.28 2.67 27.68
C ARG A 314 -23.01 2.88 26.20
N ALA A 315 -21.99 3.65 25.83
CA ALA A 315 -21.62 3.83 24.42
C ALA A 315 -21.20 2.51 23.75
N GLU A 316 -20.45 1.66 24.46
CA GLU A 316 -20.10 0.31 23.97
C GLU A 316 -21.34 -0.58 23.81
N ALA A 317 -22.22 -0.63 24.82
CA ALA A 317 -23.45 -1.40 24.74
C ALA A 317 -24.38 -0.93 23.60
N THR A 318 -24.48 0.39 23.38
CA THR A 318 -25.23 0.98 22.26
C THR A 318 -24.62 0.57 20.92
N LEU A 319 -23.30 0.59 20.79
CA LEU A 319 -22.63 0.15 19.55
C LEU A 319 -22.88 -1.34 19.28
N ASP A 320 -22.77 -2.19 20.30
CA ASP A 320 -23.03 -3.63 20.18
C ASP A 320 -24.47 -3.90 19.73
N GLN A 321 -25.43 -3.13 20.25
CA GLN A 321 -26.82 -3.22 19.83
C GLN A 321 -27.01 -2.79 18.37
N LEU A 322 -26.39 -1.66 17.96
CA LEU A 322 -26.45 -1.17 16.58
C LEU A 322 -25.87 -2.18 15.58
N GLU A 323 -24.73 -2.80 15.91
CA GLU A 323 -24.07 -3.80 15.07
C GLU A 323 -24.91 -5.09 14.94
N LYS A 324 -25.60 -5.48 16.01
CA LYS A 324 -26.43 -6.70 16.04
C LYS A 324 -27.79 -6.52 15.37
N GLU A 325 -28.50 -5.45 15.70
CA GLU A 325 -29.90 -5.26 15.29
C GLU A 325 -30.03 -4.56 13.93
N ARG A 326 -28.97 -3.87 13.46
CA ARG A 326 -28.93 -3.08 12.21
C ARG A 326 -30.12 -2.10 12.08
N GLY A 327 -30.61 -1.61 13.22
CA GLY A 327 -31.78 -0.73 13.33
C GLY A 327 -31.42 0.68 13.80
N VAL A 328 -32.27 1.22 14.66
CA VAL A 328 -32.11 2.55 15.29
C VAL A 328 -31.99 2.35 16.79
N VAL A 329 -30.92 2.87 17.40
CA VAL A 329 -30.70 2.83 18.85
C VAL A 329 -30.34 4.23 19.32
N GLU A 330 -31.03 4.74 20.34
CA GLU A 330 -30.79 6.08 20.92
C GLU A 330 -30.79 7.21 19.84
N GLY A 331 -31.61 7.04 18.79
CA GLY A 331 -31.73 7.99 17.68
C GLY A 331 -30.61 7.95 16.65
N VAL A 332 -29.65 7.02 16.77
CA VAL A 332 -28.60 6.76 15.77
C VAL A 332 -29.02 5.59 14.90
N VAL A 333 -28.90 5.74 13.58
CA VAL A 333 -29.17 4.66 12.63
C VAL A 333 -27.89 3.85 12.42
N ALA A 334 -27.97 2.52 12.39
CA ALA A 334 -26.80 1.68 12.12
C ALA A 334 -26.11 2.01 10.77
N GLY A 335 -26.87 2.54 9.80
CA GLY A 335 -26.35 3.01 8.51
C GLY A 335 -25.48 4.27 8.60
N ASP A 336 -25.53 5.02 9.71
CA ASP A 336 -24.69 6.21 9.93
C ASP A 336 -23.27 5.84 10.40
N LEU A 337 -23.07 4.59 10.81
CA LEU A 337 -21.78 4.08 11.27
C LEU A 337 -20.90 3.65 10.08
N LEU A 338 -19.59 3.73 10.28
CA LEU A 338 -18.62 3.17 9.35
C LEU A 338 -18.69 1.64 9.39
N ARG A 339 -18.54 1.02 8.24
CA ARG A 339 -18.45 -0.43 8.05
C ARG A 339 -17.30 -0.79 7.14
N LEU A 340 -16.67 -1.92 7.39
CA LEU A 340 -15.79 -2.51 6.38
C LEU A 340 -16.66 -3.08 5.25
N PRO A 341 -16.32 -2.84 3.97
CA PRO A 341 -17.00 -3.50 2.87
C PRO A 341 -16.74 -5.01 2.93
N HIS A 342 -17.63 -5.84 2.39
CA HIS A 342 -17.41 -7.27 2.27
C HIS A 342 -16.04 -7.60 1.63
N ARG A 343 -15.37 -8.67 2.06
CA ARG A 343 -13.97 -8.98 1.65
C ARG A 343 -13.79 -9.20 0.13
N ASP A 344 -14.87 -9.58 -0.54
CA ASP A 344 -14.93 -9.80 -2.00
C ASP A 344 -15.35 -8.54 -2.77
N TYR A 345 -15.75 -7.46 -2.09
CA TYR A 345 -16.18 -6.22 -2.72
C TYR A 345 -15.07 -5.57 -3.53
N PHE A 346 -15.38 -5.20 -4.77
CA PHE A 346 -14.52 -4.39 -5.64
C PHE A 346 -13.08 -4.91 -5.73
N ARG A 347 -12.92 -6.23 -5.90
CA ARG A 347 -11.63 -6.91 -6.01
C ARG A 347 -11.19 -7.04 -7.47
N ARG A 348 -9.90 -6.81 -7.70
CA ARG A 348 -9.18 -6.94 -8.98
C ARG A 348 -8.21 -8.08 -8.98
N ARG A 349 -7.76 -8.51 -7.79
CA ARG A 349 -6.75 -9.54 -7.60
C ARG A 349 -7.13 -10.52 -6.50
N GLY A 350 -6.56 -11.70 -6.60
CA GLY A 350 -6.80 -12.82 -5.71
C GLY A 350 -8.00 -13.65 -6.13
N VAL A 351 -8.37 -14.58 -5.28
CA VAL A 351 -9.50 -15.50 -5.49
C VAL A 351 -10.82 -14.79 -5.84
N PRO A 352 -11.16 -13.61 -5.27
CA PRO A 352 -12.40 -12.91 -5.61
C PRO A 352 -12.27 -11.89 -6.76
N ALA A 353 -11.18 -11.89 -7.52
CA ALA A 353 -10.97 -10.95 -8.61
C ALA A 353 -12.16 -10.90 -9.58
N PHE A 354 -12.66 -9.69 -9.84
CA PHE A 354 -13.78 -9.39 -10.74
C PHE A 354 -15.11 -10.05 -10.38
N ARG A 355 -15.27 -10.59 -9.16
CA ARG A 355 -16.60 -10.94 -8.65
C ARG A 355 -17.42 -9.68 -8.43
N MET A 356 -18.69 -9.72 -8.83
CA MET A 356 -19.62 -8.61 -8.67
C MET A 356 -20.33 -8.73 -7.32
N VAL A 357 -19.62 -8.42 -6.24
CA VAL A 357 -20.13 -8.48 -4.86
C VAL A 357 -20.23 -7.07 -4.29
N GLY A 358 -21.39 -6.71 -3.73
CA GLY A 358 -21.65 -5.43 -3.05
C GLY A 358 -20.92 -5.30 -1.72
N GLU A 359 -20.87 -4.09 -1.15
CA GLU A 359 -20.17 -3.83 0.11
C GLU A 359 -20.83 -4.51 1.31
N ASP A 360 -22.09 -4.92 1.16
CA ASP A 360 -22.88 -5.70 2.12
C ASP A 360 -22.76 -7.23 1.92
N GLY A 361 -22.10 -7.68 0.85
CA GLY A 361 -21.94 -9.09 0.47
C GLY A 361 -22.98 -9.60 -0.54
N GLY A 362 -23.93 -8.77 -0.99
CA GLY A 362 -24.90 -9.14 -2.01
C GLY A 362 -24.23 -9.40 -3.36
N ALA A 363 -24.57 -10.51 -4.01
CA ALA A 363 -24.07 -10.83 -5.35
C ALA A 363 -24.91 -10.16 -6.44
N TRP A 364 -24.25 -9.66 -7.48
CA TRP A 364 -24.87 -9.08 -8.66
C TRP A 364 -24.65 -9.99 -9.86
N THR A 365 -25.67 -10.11 -10.72
CA THR A 365 -25.60 -10.88 -11.97
C THR A 365 -25.51 -9.98 -13.20
N ASP A 366 -25.86 -8.71 -13.07
CA ASP A 366 -25.82 -7.71 -14.13
C ASP A 366 -24.64 -6.75 -13.91
N VAL A 367 -23.80 -6.62 -14.93
CA VAL A 367 -22.57 -5.80 -14.88
C VAL A 367 -22.88 -4.33 -14.77
N GLU A 368 -23.87 -3.82 -15.49
CA GLU A 368 -24.20 -2.38 -15.45
C GLU A 368 -24.87 -1.98 -14.14
N GLY A 369 -25.73 -2.85 -13.58
CA GLY A 369 -26.28 -2.71 -12.24
C GLY A 369 -25.20 -2.65 -11.16
N TYR A 370 -24.21 -3.55 -11.22
CA TYR A 370 -23.07 -3.53 -10.31
C TYR A 370 -22.18 -2.29 -10.50
N LEU A 371 -21.95 -1.84 -11.74
CA LEU A 371 -21.24 -0.59 -11.99
C LEU A 371 -22.00 0.61 -11.43
N GLY A 372 -23.32 0.67 -11.58
CA GLY A 372 -24.17 1.69 -10.95
C GLY A 372 -24.10 1.65 -9.43
N HIS A 373 -23.91 0.46 -8.84
CA HIS A 373 -23.66 0.28 -7.41
C HIS A 373 -22.30 0.83 -6.97
N LEU A 374 -21.24 0.53 -7.71
CA LEU A 374 -19.91 1.09 -7.45
C LEU A 374 -19.90 2.62 -7.55
N VAL A 375 -20.64 3.19 -8.49
CA VAL A 375 -20.79 4.66 -8.65
C VAL A 375 -21.35 5.32 -7.38
N ARG A 376 -22.24 4.65 -6.65
CA ARG A 376 -22.83 5.17 -5.39
C ARG A 376 -21.93 4.97 -4.18
N THR A 377 -21.07 3.96 -4.20
CA THR A 377 -20.32 3.49 -3.03
C THR A 377 -18.84 3.88 -3.03
N LEU A 378 -18.31 4.36 -4.16
CA LEU A 378 -16.94 4.85 -4.29
C LEU A 378 -16.87 6.39 -4.32
N PRO A 379 -15.70 7.00 -4.04
CA PRO A 379 -15.52 8.45 -4.12
C PRO A 379 -15.74 8.97 -5.53
N ASP A 380 -16.36 10.14 -5.65
CA ASP A 380 -16.75 10.71 -6.93
C ASP A 380 -15.57 10.99 -7.86
N GLY A 381 -14.47 11.53 -7.31
CA GLY A 381 -13.24 11.83 -8.05
C GLY A 381 -12.56 10.57 -8.59
N TYR A 382 -12.59 9.48 -7.83
CA TYR A 382 -11.98 8.21 -8.21
C TYR A 382 -12.59 7.63 -9.50
N ARG A 383 -13.89 7.83 -9.72
CA ARG A 383 -14.60 7.32 -10.91
C ARG A 383 -14.10 7.92 -12.22
N ALA A 384 -13.47 9.10 -12.16
CA ALA A 384 -12.91 9.77 -13.33
C ALA A 384 -11.47 9.31 -13.66
N THR A 385 -10.88 8.46 -12.83
CA THR A 385 -9.49 8.02 -13.00
C THR A 385 -9.36 6.94 -14.07
N ARG A 386 -8.16 6.87 -14.66
CA ARG A 386 -7.77 5.79 -15.58
C ARG A 386 -7.88 4.41 -14.91
N ASP A 387 -7.48 4.32 -13.64
CA ASP A 387 -7.54 3.08 -12.87
C ASP A 387 -8.97 2.53 -12.75
N PHE A 388 -9.98 3.39 -12.55
CA PHE A 388 -11.37 2.95 -12.54
C PHE A 388 -11.84 2.55 -13.96
N GLN A 389 -11.46 3.30 -15.00
CA GLN A 389 -11.79 2.95 -16.39
C GLN A 389 -11.22 1.59 -16.81
N ASP A 390 -9.99 1.29 -16.43
CA ASP A 390 -9.33 0.01 -16.69
C ASP A 390 -10.05 -1.14 -15.95
N TYR A 391 -10.52 -0.89 -14.72
CA TYR A 391 -11.36 -1.86 -13.99
C TYR A 391 -12.67 -2.13 -14.72
N VAL A 392 -13.41 -1.09 -15.13
CA VAL A 392 -14.69 -1.22 -15.86
C VAL A 392 -14.50 -2.02 -17.14
N THR A 393 -13.44 -1.71 -17.89
CA THR A 393 -13.11 -2.39 -19.16
C THR A 393 -12.87 -3.88 -18.93
N ASN A 394 -12.03 -4.23 -17.95
CA ASN A 394 -11.73 -5.63 -17.66
C ASN A 394 -12.93 -6.37 -17.06
N LEU A 395 -13.70 -5.73 -16.18
CA LEU A 395 -14.91 -6.33 -15.62
C LEU A 395 -15.93 -6.68 -16.70
N ARG A 396 -16.18 -5.77 -17.66
CA ARG A 396 -17.08 -6.01 -18.79
C ARG A 396 -16.58 -7.15 -19.68
N ALA A 397 -15.28 -7.22 -19.95
CA ALA A 397 -14.69 -8.32 -20.72
C ALA A 397 -14.85 -9.67 -20.00
N VAL A 398 -14.66 -9.70 -18.67
CA VAL A 398 -14.90 -10.90 -17.86
C VAL A 398 -16.38 -11.29 -17.87
N ALA A 399 -17.29 -10.33 -17.72
CA ALA A 399 -18.73 -10.58 -17.73
C ALA A 399 -19.24 -11.12 -19.08
N ARG A 400 -18.62 -10.70 -20.20
CA ARG A 400 -18.91 -11.23 -21.54
C ARG A 400 -18.21 -12.55 -21.87
N GLY A 401 -17.32 -13.04 -21.00
CA GLY A 401 -16.53 -14.25 -21.25
C GLY A 401 -15.38 -14.07 -22.24
N GLU A 402 -15.02 -12.82 -22.59
CA GLU A 402 -13.89 -12.52 -23.49
C GLU A 402 -12.54 -12.71 -22.80
N LYS A 403 -12.51 -12.60 -21.47
CA LYS A 403 -11.34 -12.85 -20.62
C LYS A 403 -11.75 -13.65 -19.40
N THR A 404 -10.87 -14.52 -18.95
CA THR A 404 -10.95 -15.10 -17.61
C THR A 404 -10.53 -14.06 -16.55
N PRO A 405 -10.98 -14.18 -15.29
CA PRO A 405 -10.49 -13.34 -14.19
C PRO A 405 -8.96 -13.38 -14.03
N ASP A 406 -8.32 -14.51 -14.32
CA ASP A 406 -6.86 -14.68 -14.22
C ASP A 406 -6.12 -13.92 -15.33
N GLU A 407 -6.69 -13.84 -16.54
CA GLU A 407 -6.14 -13.00 -17.62
C GLU A 407 -6.33 -11.51 -17.32
N ALA A 408 -7.50 -11.13 -16.80
CA ALA A 408 -7.79 -9.75 -16.43
C ALA A 408 -6.88 -9.25 -15.28
N GLN A 409 -6.54 -10.11 -14.33
CA GLN A 409 -5.61 -9.84 -13.23
C GLN A 409 -4.18 -9.53 -13.68
N LYS A 410 -3.75 -10.13 -14.79
CA LYS A 410 -2.39 -9.99 -15.33
C LYS A 410 -2.21 -8.68 -16.10
N PHE A 411 -3.28 -7.92 -16.32
CA PHE A 411 -3.17 -6.61 -16.93
C PHE A 411 -2.41 -5.65 -16.00
N MET A 412 -1.17 -5.35 -16.37
CA MET A 412 -0.41 -4.23 -15.84
C MET A 412 0.03 -3.38 -17.04
N PRO A 413 -0.08 -2.04 -16.97
CA PRO A 413 0.57 -1.19 -17.95
C PRO A 413 2.07 -1.53 -17.98
N GLN A 414 2.59 -1.95 -19.12
CA GLN A 414 4.02 -2.30 -19.21
C GLN A 414 4.87 -1.04 -19.35
N LEU A 415 5.91 -0.92 -18.52
CA LEU A 415 7.02 -0.01 -18.79
C LEU A 415 7.80 -0.52 -20.00
N ARG A 416 7.68 0.12 -21.16
CA ARG A 416 8.61 -0.12 -22.28
C ARG A 416 9.88 0.70 -22.10
N ARG A 417 11.03 0.02 -22.06
CA ARG A 417 12.35 0.66 -22.07
C ARG A 417 12.64 1.13 -23.51
N VAL A 418 12.27 2.36 -23.85
CA VAL A 418 12.64 2.95 -25.14
C VAL A 418 14.09 3.45 -25.02
N GLY A 419 15.03 2.68 -25.59
CA GLY A 419 16.46 2.94 -25.48
C GLY A 419 16.87 4.30 -26.07
N GLY A 420 17.50 5.14 -25.25
CA GLY A 420 18.17 6.37 -25.67
C GLY A 420 19.64 6.36 -25.26
N VAL A 421 20.52 6.50 -26.26
CA VAL A 421 21.98 6.49 -26.18
C VAL A 421 22.51 7.88 -25.83
N CYS A 422 22.21 8.38 -24.62
CA CYS A 422 22.76 9.65 -24.11
C CYS A 422 23.29 9.49 -22.67
N PRO A 423 24.47 10.04 -22.29
CA PRO A 423 25.12 9.72 -21.01
C PRO A 423 24.50 10.40 -19.77
N CYS A 424 23.52 11.29 -19.93
CA CYS A 424 23.01 12.14 -18.84
C CYS A 424 21.48 12.24 -18.75
N SER A 425 20.71 11.62 -19.65
CA SER A 425 19.26 11.64 -19.60
C SER A 425 18.63 10.41 -20.25
N ARG A 426 17.97 9.57 -19.45
CA ARG A 426 17.05 8.53 -19.94
C ARG A 426 15.68 8.80 -19.33
N ALA A 427 14.91 9.65 -19.98
CA ALA A 427 13.47 9.70 -19.72
C ALA A 427 12.88 8.38 -20.21
N VAL A 428 12.37 7.56 -19.29
CA VAL A 428 11.49 6.44 -19.62
C VAL A 428 10.22 7.05 -20.21
N ARG A 429 9.93 6.75 -21.48
CA ARG A 429 8.66 7.12 -22.10
C ARG A 429 7.65 6.01 -21.84
N TRP A 430 6.47 6.41 -21.39
CA TRP A 430 5.30 5.56 -21.34
C TRP A 430 4.90 5.19 -22.76
N VAL A 431 4.78 3.89 -23.03
CA VAL A 431 4.09 3.40 -24.22
C VAL A 431 2.84 2.74 -23.66
N ALA A 432 1.67 3.36 -23.86
CA ALA A 432 0.44 2.59 -23.86
C ALA A 432 0.56 1.61 -25.04
N ASP A 433 0.17 0.35 -24.86
CA ASP A 433 0.00 -0.51 -26.03
C ASP A 433 -1.02 0.19 -26.94
N GLU A 434 -0.55 0.75 -28.06
CA GLU A 434 -1.40 0.90 -29.22
C GLU A 434 -1.89 -0.51 -29.56
N SER A 435 -3.19 -0.63 -29.85
CA SER A 435 -3.77 -1.88 -30.33
C SER A 435 -2.92 -2.38 -31.49
N VAL A 436 -2.19 -3.46 -31.26
CA VAL A 436 -1.52 -4.18 -32.34
C VAL A 436 -2.65 -4.83 -33.14
N GLU A 437 -3.01 -4.22 -34.26
CA GLU A 437 -3.67 -4.96 -35.33
C GLU A 437 -2.73 -6.10 -35.71
N LEU A 438 -3.18 -7.33 -35.46
CA LEU A 438 -2.50 -8.51 -35.94
C LEU A 438 -2.54 -8.47 -37.47
N PRO A 439 -1.41 -8.77 -38.17
CA PRO A 439 -1.41 -8.79 -39.62
C PRO A 439 -2.42 -9.82 -40.13
N ASP A 440 -3.20 -9.41 -41.13
CA ASP A 440 -4.11 -10.22 -41.92
C ASP A 440 -3.59 -11.64 -42.17
N GLY A 441 -4.44 -12.62 -41.90
CA GLY A 441 -4.06 -14.03 -41.95
C GLY A 441 -5.21 -15.01 -42.19
N GLY A 442 -6.12 -14.67 -43.11
CA GLY A 442 -6.81 -15.67 -43.93
C GLY A 442 -8.05 -16.35 -43.35
N ALA A 443 -9.21 -15.90 -43.82
CA ALA A 443 -10.38 -16.76 -43.92
C ALA A 443 -10.11 -17.92 -44.89
N VAL A 444 -10.44 -19.15 -44.50
CA VAL A 444 -10.93 -20.19 -45.41
C VAL A 444 -12.11 -20.90 -44.74
N LEU A 445 -13.26 -20.78 -45.38
CA LEU A 445 -14.51 -21.51 -45.16
C LEU A 445 -14.31 -23.02 -45.39
N GLY A 446 -15.06 -23.87 -44.68
CA GLY A 446 -15.29 -25.23 -45.15
C GLY A 446 -15.87 -26.20 -44.13
N ALA A 447 -17.21 -26.30 -44.14
CA ALA A 447 -18.10 -27.28 -43.49
C ALA A 447 -18.37 -27.14 -41.99
#